data_AF-A0A9D8E144-F1
#
_entry.id   AF-A0A9D8E144-F1
#
_cell.length_a   1.000
_cell.length_b   1.000
_cell.length_c   1.000
_cell.angle_alpha   90.00
_cell.angle_beta   90.00
_cell.angle_gamma   90.00
#
_symmetry.space_group_name_H-M   'P 1'
#
loop_
_entity.id
_entity.type
_entity.pdbx_description
1 polymer ?
#
loop_
_entity_poly.entity_id
_entity_poly.type
_entity_poly.pdbx_seq_one_letter_code
_entity_poly.pdbx_strand_id
1 'polypeptide(L)'
;PPVWVACTRRDTIHMAAQRGIGALSFAFFDPEEARAWVEDYYTTLATEGVPIGDAVNANLACVTGFMCHPDPEEAVRRGAEGSNFMGYSLGHYYVFGHHRPGHTDLWAEYQERRRDAGYDPEAVRIAAANQDRLGAKVVASGTSGLRGAMGSPDQVREYFRRYEECGVDLLILSSAAGRNRHEDIMESFELVAKEVMPEFIERDERLQAEKAARMEPVIEAVMARKPASDHPPLDPDYVIPAYPRQSAADDATGKFSRWLDDYRDKIVRGEDVSKRLA
;
A
#
# COMPACT_ATOMS: atom_id res chain seq x y z
N PRO A 1 5.26 9.74 -13.43
CA PRO A 1 4.44 9.61 -12.20
C PRO A 1 5.34 9.14 -11.04
N PRO A 2 5.07 9.52 -9.78
CA PRO A 2 5.84 9.03 -8.65
C PRO A 2 5.68 7.51 -8.53
N VAL A 3 6.81 6.79 -8.57
CA VAL A 3 6.83 5.33 -8.50
C VAL A 3 6.92 4.91 -7.04
N TRP A 4 6.17 3.86 -6.67
CA TRP A 4 6.18 3.26 -5.35
C TRP A 4 6.50 1.77 -5.46
N VAL A 5 7.14 1.21 -4.44
CA VAL A 5 7.32 -0.23 -4.30
C VAL A 5 6.84 -0.69 -2.93
N ALA A 6 6.12 -1.80 -2.89
CA ALA A 6 5.72 -2.44 -1.64
C ALA A 6 6.95 -3.09 -0.97
N CYS A 7 7.20 -2.73 0.29
CA CYS A 7 8.36 -3.13 1.07
C CYS A 7 7.92 -4.04 2.22
N THR A 8 8.27 -5.32 2.16
CA THR A 8 8.02 -6.29 3.25
C THR A 8 9.23 -6.47 4.18
N ARG A 9 10.41 -5.98 3.78
CA ARG A 9 11.68 -6.08 4.52
C ARG A 9 12.49 -4.79 4.40
N ARG A 10 13.41 -4.57 5.35
CA ARG A 10 14.33 -3.41 5.35
C ARG A 10 15.15 -3.32 4.07
N ASP A 11 15.62 -4.45 3.52
CA ASP A 11 16.37 -4.49 2.26
C ASP A 11 15.59 -3.88 1.09
N THR A 12 14.27 -4.06 1.05
CA THR A 12 13.41 -3.46 0.01
C THR A 12 13.26 -1.95 0.20
N ILE A 13 13.29 -1.46 1.45
CA ILE A 13 13.31 -0.02 1.74
C ILE A 13 14.61 0.60 1.25
N HIS A 14 15.76 -0.03 1.50
CA HIS A 14 17.05 0.43 0.95
C HIS A 14 17.04 0.40 -0.57
N MET A 15 16.53 -0.67 -1.19
CA MET A 15 16.38 -0.74 -2.64
C MET A 15 15.50 0.39 -3.17
N ALA A 16 14.37 0.71 -2.52
CA ALA A 16 13.52 1.82 -2.93
C ALA A 16 14.27 3.16 -2.92
N ALA A 17 15.03 3.42 -1.85
CA ALA A 17 15.88 4.60 -1.73
C ALA A 17 16.99 4.64 -2.82
N GLN A 18 17.71 3.53 -3.03
CA GLN A 18 18.72 3.39 -4.07
C GLN A 18 18.16 3.62 -5.48
N ARG A 19 16.87 3.35 -5.70
CA ARG A 19 16.18 3.56 -6.99
C ARG A 19 15.44 4.89 -7.08
N GLY A 20 15.51 5.74 -6.06
CA GLY A 20 14.83 7.03 -6.03
C GLY A 20 13.29 6.91 -6.09
N ILE A 21 12.73 5.82 -5.57
CA ILE A 21 11.27 5.56 -5.57
C ILE A 21 10.73 5.49 -4.16
N GLY A 22 9.41 5.68 -4.02
CA GLY A 22 8.75 5.69 -2.73
C GLY A 22 8.71 4.29 -2.11
N ALA A 23 8.97 4.19 -0.82
CA ALA A 23 8.88 2.95 -0.06
C ALA A 23 7.49 2.84 0.58
N LEU A 24 6.72 1.81 0.24
CA LEU A 24 5.42 1.53 0.86
C LEU A 24 5.56 0.31 1.77
N SER A 25 5.74 0.53 3.07
CA SER A 25 5.90 -0.54 4.05
C SER A 25 4.58 -0.94 4.70
N PHE A 26 4.44 -2.23 5.01
CA PHE A 26 3.39 -2.67 5.93
C PHE A 26 3.82 -2.35 7.36
N ALA A 27 3.06 -1.55 8.09
CA ALA A 27 3.31 -1.17 9.47
C ALA A 27 2.98 -2.34 10.42
N PHE A 28 3.80 -3.39 10.36
CA PHE A 28 3.83 -4.47 11.36
C PHE A 28 4.77 -4.16 12.53
N PHE A 29 5.32 -2.94 12.56
CA PHE A 29 6.30 -2.42 13.49
C PHE A 29 5.74 -1.18 14.18
N ASP A 30 6.15 -0.99 15.43
CA ASP A 30 5.71 0.15 16.22
C ASP A 30 6.31 1.46 15.69
N PRO A 31 5.66 2.61 15.93
CA PRO A 31 6.15 3.92 15.48
C PRO A 31 7.61 4.17 15.82
N GLU A 32 8.06 3.75 17.00
CA GLU A 32 9.42 3.95 17.49
C GLU A 32 10.47 3.19 16.63
N GLU A 33 10.11 2.06 16.04
CA GLU A 33 10.98 1.33 15.09
C GLU A 33 11.05 2.04 13.72
N ALA A 34 10.02 2.82 13.37
CA ALA A 34 9.94 3.52 12.08
C ALA A 34 11.05 4.55 11.91
N ARG A 35 11.52 5.19 12.99
CA ARG A 35 12.54 6.25 12.93
C ARG A 35 13.81 5.77 12.25
N ALA A 36 14.32 4.60 12.65
CA ALA A 36 15.52 4.03 12.07
C ALA A 36 15.34 3.78 10.55
N TRP A 37 14.15 3.36 10.13
CA TRP A 37 13.87 3.03 8.73
C TRP A 37 13.70 4.28 7.87
N VAL A 38 13.11 5.33 8.43
CA VAL A 38 13.03 6.65 7.80
C VAL A 38 14.44 7.21 7.62
N GLU A 39 15.25 7.21 8.68
CA GLU A 39 16.65 7.68 8.64
C GLU A 39 17.47 6.91 7.60
N ASP A 40 17.37 5.58 7.59
CA ASP A 40 18.01 4.73 6.60
C ASP A 40 17.58 5.08 5.17
N TYR A 41 16.26 5.19 4.93
CA TYR A 41 15.72 5.48 3.61
C TYR A 41 16.27 6.81 3.06
N TYR A 42 16.18 7.89 3.84
CA TYR A 42 16.64 9.20 3.39
C TYR A 42 18.17 9.29 3.29
N THR A 43 18.91 8.61 4.18
CA THR A 43 20.37 8.53 4.10
C THR A 43 20.79 7.79 2.84
N THR A 44 20.26 6.59 2.59
CA THR A 44 20.55 5.78 1.40
C THR A 44 20.16 6.53 0.12
N LEU A 45 19.02 7.23 0.10
CA LEU A 45 18.63 8.04 -1.05
C LEU A 45 19.70 9.10 -1.35
N ALA A 46 20.11 9.85 -0.32
CA ALA A 46 21.09 10.91 -0.47
C ALA A 46 22.47 10.39 -0.89
N THR A 47 22.94 9.26 -0.35
CA THR A 47 24.31 8.76 -0.59
C THR A 47 24.42 7.85 -1.81
N GLU A 48 23.40 7.04 -2.09
CA GLU A 48 23.46 5.93 -3.06
C GLU A 48 22.40 6.00 -4.16
N GLY A 49 21.43 6.92 -4.06
CA GLY A 49 20.31 7.01 -4.99
C GLY A 49 20.75 7.19 -6.45
N VAL A 50 20.30 6.28 -7.32
CA VAL A 50 20.34 6.35 -8.78
C VAL A 50 18.91 6.12 -9.30
N PRO A 51 18.20 7.18 -9.69
CA PRO A 51 16.76 7.10 -9.91
C PRO A 51 16.42 6.36 -11.19
N ILE A 52 15.42 5.47 -11.11
CA ILE A 52 14.91 4.74 -12.29
C ILE A 52 13.84 5.55 -13.05
N GLY A 53 13.18 6.49 -12.38
CA GLY A 53 12.13 7.32 -12.97
C GLY A 53 12.66 8.66 -13.48
N ASP A 54 11.79 9.41 -14.15
CA ASP A 54 12.01 10.83 -14.50
C ASP A 54 11.84 11.78 -13.33
N ALA A 55 11.36 11.27 -12.20
CA ALA A 55 11.23 12.00 -10.96
C ALA A 55 11.64 11.09 -9.81
N VAL A 56 12.29 11.66 -8.81
CA VAL A 56 12.53 11.01 -7.52
C VAL A 56 11.24 11.08 -6.69
N ASN A 57 10.78 9.95 -6.19
CA ASN A 57 9.71 9.88 -5.21
C ASN A 57 10.31 9.64 -3.82
N ALA A 58 10.73 10.71 -3.14
CA ALA A 58 11.35 10.66 -1.81
C ALA A 58 10.28 10.59 -0.71
N ASN A 59 9.56 9.47 -0.62
CA ASN A 59 8.50 9.27 0.37
C ASN A 59 8.51 7.86 0.95
N LEU A 60 8.24 7.75 2.25
CA LEU A 60 8.03 6.51 2.97
C LEU A 60 6.61 6.49 3.54
N ALA A 61 5.84 5.48 3.12
CA ALA A 61 4.48 5.23 3.57
C ALA A 61 4.41 3.99 4.45
N CYS A 62 3.51 3.99 5.44
CA CYS A 62 3.28 2.88 6.37
C CYS A 62 1.80 2.50 6.39
N VAL A 63 1.48 1.22 6.18
CA VAL A 63 0.10 0.70 6.22
C VAL A 63 -0.24 0.17 7.61
N THR A 64 -1.24 0.73 8.28
CA THR A 64 -1.70 0.28 9.60
C THR A 64 -3.15 -0.19 9.54
N GLY A 65 -3.50 -1.17 10.39
CA GLY A 65 -4.92 -1.54 10.61
C GLY A 65 -5.68 -0.37 11.24
N PHE A 66 -6.92 -0.15 10.84
CA PHE A 66 -7.69 1.03 11.25
C PHE A 66 -9.15 0.70 11.57
N MET A 67 -9.58 1.11 12.76
CA MET A 67 -10.98 1.14 13.19
C MET A 67 -11.10 2.15 14.34
N CYS A 68 -11.85 3.22 14.15
CA CYS A 68 -12.00 4.28 15.15
C CYS A 68 -13.43 4.32 15.67
N HIS A 69 -13.60 4.37 16.99
CA HIS A 69 -14.91 4.45 17.62
C HIS A 69 -14.78 5.18 18.97
N PRO A 70 -15.79 5.93 19.47
CA PRO A 70 -15.67 6.63 20.75
C PRO A 70 -15.35 5.70 21.93
N ASP A 71 -15.89 4.49 21.88
CA ASP A 71 -15.53 3.37 22.75
C ASP A 71 -14.41 2.52 22.10
N PRO A 72 -13.22 2.42 22.69
CA PRO A 72 -12.10 1.65 22.15
C PRO A 72 -12.34 0.14 22.13
N GLU A 73 -13.15 -0.42 23.03
CA GLU A 73 -13.49 -1.85 23.00
C GLU A 73 -14.32 -2.19 21.76
N GLU A 74 -15.25 -1.31 21.43
CA GLU A 74 -16.09 -1.43 20.25
C GLU A 74 -15.29 -1.27 18.94
N ALA A 75 -14.28 -0.38 18.91
CA ALA A 75 -13.33 -0.31 17.80
C ALA A 75 -12.62 -1.66 17.57
N VAL A 76 -12.15 -2.30 18.64
CA VAL A 76 -11.49 -3.61 18.55
C VAL A 76 -12.47 -4.70 18.17
N ARG A 77 -13.69 -4.69 18.72
CA ARG A 77 -14.75 -5.66 18.37
C ARG A 77 -15.08 -5.61 16.87
N ARG A 78 -15.14 -4.40 16.29
CA ARG A 78 -15.44 -4.17 14.87
C ARG A 78 -14.28 -4.51 13.94
N GLY A 79 -13.04 -4.17 14.32
CA GLY A 79 -11.90 -4.17 13.41
C GLY A 79 -10.90 -5.31 13.54
N ALA A 80 -10.81 -5.95 14.72
CA ALA A 80 -9.67 -6.84 15.02
C ALA A 80 -9.70 -8.14 14.22
N GLU A 81 -10.87 -8.74 13.99
CA GLU A 81 -10.96 -9.97 13.20
C GLU A 81 -10.55 -9.72 11.74
N GLY A 82 -11.06 -8.66 11.12
CA GLY A 82 -10.68 -8.29 9.75
C GLY A 82 -9.19 -8.02 9.60
N SER A 83 -8.63 -7.22 10.51
CA SER A 83 -7.19 -6.86 10.49
C SER A 83 -6.30 -8.09 10.65
N ASN A 84 -6.66 -9.00 11.55
CA ASN A 84 -5.90 -10.24 11.76
C ASN A 84 -6.09 -11.25 10.63
N PHE A 85 -7.28 -11.33 10.01
CA PHE A 85 -7.47 -12.13 8.79
C PHE A 85 -6.61 -11.62 7.63
N MET A 86 -6.50 -10.30 7.45
CA MET A 86 -5.59 -9.71 6.45
C MET A 86 -4.14 -10.10 6.74
N GLY A 87 -3.69 -9.97 7.99
CA GLY A 87 -2.35 -10.40 8.40
C GLY A 87 -2.07 -11.87 8.13
N TYR A 88 -3.01 -12.73 8.53
CA TYR A 88 -2.94 -14.18 8.29
C TYR A 88 -2.90 -14.49 6.80
N SER A 89 -3.71 -13.81 5.98
CA SER A 89 -3.75 -14.00 4.53
C SER A 89 -2.42 -13.65 3.88
N LEU A 90 -1.77 -12.56 4.31
CA LEU A 90 -0.41 -12.23 3.86
C LEU A 90 0.60 -13.30 4.26
N GLY A 91 0.52 -13.80 5.50
CA GLY A 91 1.32 -14.93 5.96
C GLY A 91 1.10 -16.20 5.11
N HIS A 92 -0.15 -16.49 4.76
CA HIS A 92 -0.51 -17.61 3.91
C HIS A 92 0.13 -17.50 2.52
N TYR A 93 -0.03 -16.36 1.84
CA TYR A 93 0.46 -16.23 0.46
C TYR A 93 1.98 -16.04 0.34
N TYR A 94 2.63 -15.44 1.35
CA TYR A 94 4.04 -15.05 1.23
C TYR A 94 4.99 -15.78 2.18
N VAL A 95 4.49 -16.54 3.16
CA VAL A 95 5.33 -17.13 4.21
C VAL A 95 5.11 -18.63 4.37
N PHE A 96 3.92 -19.07 4.80
CA PHE A 96 3.72 -20.43 5.29
C PHE A 96 2.61 -21.22 4.58
N GLY A 97 1.74 -20.56 3.82
CA GLY A 97 0.53 -21.16 3.29
C GLY A 97 0.77 -22.02 2.05
N HIS A 98 -0.11 -22.99 1.86
CA HIS A 98 -0.17 -23.81 0.65
C HIS A 98 -1.52 -23.60 -0.01
N HIS A 99 -1.61 -22.66 -0.95
CA HIS A 99 -2.86 -22.32 -1.62
C HIS A 99 -3.20 -23.30 -2.75
N ARG A 100 -4.39 -23.88 -2.75
CA ARG A 100 -4.96 -24.64 -3.87
C ARG A 100 -6.11 -23.83 -4.48
N PRO A 101 -5.92 -23.26 -5.69
CA PRO A 101 -6.96 -22.48 -6.36
C PRO A 101 -8.28 -23.26 -6.46
N GLY A 102 -9.39 -22.61 -6.11
CA GLY A 102 -10.72 -23.22 -6.14
C GLY A 102 -11.04 -24.23 -5.03
N HIS A 103 -10.08 -24.53 -4.14
CA HIS A 103 -10.25 -25.52 -3.07
C HIS A 103 -9.95 -24.97 -1.67
N THR A 104 -8.93 -24.12 -1.52
CA THR A 104 -8.58 -23.56 -0.20
C THR A 104 -9.59 -22.48 0.19
N ASP A 105 -10.37 -22.76 1.25
CA ASP A 105 -11.12 -21.73 1.98
C ASP A 105 -10.20 -21.11 3.04
N LEU A 106 -9.62 -19.96 2.69
CA LEU A 106 -8.69 -19.26 3.56
C LEU A 106 -9.35 -18.71 4.82
N TRP A 107 -10.64 -18.38 4.76
CA TRP A 107 -11.37 -17.88 5.94
C TRP A 107 -11.60 -18.99 6.94
N ALA A 108 -12.02 -20.17 6.49
CA ALA A 108 -12.16 -21.34 7.34
C ALA A 108 -10.81 -21.72 7.99
N GLU A 109 -9.73 -21.76 7.20
CA GLU A 109 -8.39 -22.07 7.71
C GLU A 109 -7.93 -21.02 8.74
N TYR A 110 -8.17 -19.73 8.48
CA TYR A 110 -7.90 -18.67 9.45
C TYR A 110 -8.64 -18.90 10.77
N GLN A 111 -9.95 -19.17 10.74
CA GLN A 111 -10.71 -19.39 11.97
C GLN A 111 -10.17 -20.57 12.79
N GLU A 112 -9.72 -21.63 12.14
CA GLU A 112 -9.10 -22.80 12.78
C GLU A 112 -7.70 -22.51 13.34
N ARG A 113 -6.88 -21.75 12.61
CA ARG A 113 -5.42 -21.66 12.86
C ARG A 113 -4.91 -20.32 13.36
N ARG A 114 -5.76 -19.28 13.41
CA ARG A 114 -5.35 -17.90 13.71
C ARG A 114 -4.55 -17.75 14.99
N ARG A 115 -4.90 -18.50 16.03
CA ARG A 115 -4.24 -18.43 17.33
C ARG A 115 -2.83 -18.99 17.28
N ASP A 116 -2.67 -20.16 16.68
CA ASP A 116 -1.37 -20.85 16.54
C ASP A 116 -0.45 -20.10 15.58
N ALA A 117 -1.03 -19.40 14.59
CA ALA A 117 -0.31 -18.57 13.65
C ALA A 117 0.00 -17.14 14.16
N GLY A 118 -0.46 -16.76 15.36
CA GLY A 118 -0.17 -15.46 15.95
C GLY A 118 -0.98 -14.28 15.38
N TYR A 119 -2.18 -14.55 14.87
CA TYR A 119 -3.14 -13.57 14.34
C TYR A 119 -4.47 -13.65 15.11
N ASP A 120 -4.42 -13.70 16.44
CA ASP A 120 -5.59 -13.86 17.30
C ASP A 120 -6.23 -12.51 17.66
N PRO A 121 -7.49 -12.23 17.25
CA PRO A 121 -8.22 -11.05 17.68
C PRO A 121 -8.43 -11.00 19.21
N GLU A 122 -8.41 -12.13 19.90
CA GLU A 122 -8.53 -12.16 21.36
C GLU A 122 -7.34 -11.49 22.06
N ALA A 123 -6.11 -11.66 21.54
CA ALA A 123 -4.96 -10.93 22.09
C ALA A 123 -5.14 -9.42 22.00
N VAL A 124 -5.78 -8.95 20.92
CA VAL A 124 -6.12 -7.52 20.72
C VAL A 124 -7.16 -7.06 21.74
N ARG A 125 -8.22 -7.85 21.97
CA ARG A 125 -9.24 -7.55 22.98
C ARG A 125 -8.65 -7.46 24.39
N ILE A 126 -7.81 -8.41 24.77
CA ILE A 126 -7.15 -8.43 26.08
C ILE A 126 -6.24 -7.21 26.25
N ALA A 127 -5.44 -6.86 25.24
CA ALA A 127 -4.59 -5.67 25.28
C ALA A 127 -5.40 -4.36 25.31
N ALA A 128 -6.58 -4.33 24.69
CA ALA A 128 -7.45 -3.16 24.72
C ALA A 128 -8.07 -2.92 26.10
N ALA A 129 -8.39 -3.98 26.84
CA ALA A 129 -8.95 -3.90 28.20
C ALA A 129 -8.01 -3.25 29.22
N ASN A 130 -6.69 -3.28 28.97
CA ASN A 130 -5.69 -2.63 29.83
C ASN A 130 -5.43 -1.16 29.45
N GLN A 131 -6.23 -0.58 28.54
CA GLN A 131 -6.05 0.77 27.99
C GLN A 131 -4.63 1.02 27.42
N ASP A 132 -3.98 -0.03 26.93
CA ASP A 132 -2.60 0.06 26.45
C ASP A 132 -2.49 1.06 25.30
N ARG A 133 -1.37 1.81 25.30
CA ARG A 133 -0.91 2.62 24.17
C ARG A 133 -0.94 1.78 22.90
N LEU A 134 -1.50 2.31 21.82
CA LEU A 134 -1.65 1.55 20.57
C LEU A 134 -0.28 1.12 20.02
N GLY A 135 -0.17 -0.14 19.63
CA GLY A 135 1.00 -0.69 18.93
C GLY A 135 0.54 -1.39 17.65
N ALA A 136 1.44 -1.57 16.68
CA ALA A 136 1.14 -2.31 15.46
C ALA A 136 0.77 -3.77 15.76
N LYS A 137 1.46 -4.38 16.73
CA LYS A 137 1.21 -5.73 17.23
C LYS A 137 1.04 -5.73 18.74
N VAL A 138 0.33 -6.73 19.24
CA VAL A 138 0.21 -6.99 20.68
C VAL A 138 0.47 -8.46 20.96
N VAL A 139 0.97 -8.73 22.17
CA VAL A 139 1.12 -10.08 22.71
C VAL A 139 0.38 -10.12 24.04
N ALA A 140 -0.57 -11.04 24.18
CA ALA A 140 -1.33 -11.21 25.40
C ALA A 140 -1.65 -12.70 25.59
N SER A 141 -1.60 -13.17 26.84
CA SER A 141 -1.95 -14.55 27.20
C SER A 141 -1.28 -15.64 26.35
N GLY A 142 -0.01 -15.41 25.98
CA GLY A 142 0.80 -16.35 25.21
C GLY A 142 0.50 -16.42 23.70
N THR A 143 -0.32 -15.51 23.16
CA THR A 143 -0.57 -15.39 21.71
C THR A 143 -0.41 -13.93 21.27
N SER A 144 -0.33 -13.70 19.96
CA SER A 144 -0.17 -12.38 19.35
C SER A 144 -1.30 -12.02 18.42
N GLY A 145 -1.47 -10.73 18.16
CA GLY A 145 -2.43 -10.21 17.19
C GLY A 145 -2.01 -8.85 16.63
N LEU A 146 -2.55 -8.50 15.47
CA LEU A 146 -2.40 -7.18 14.86
C LEU A 146 -3.39 -6.20 15.45
N ARG A 147 -2.90 -5.05 15.94
CA ARG A 147 -3.73 -3.98 16.51
C ARG A 147 -3.74 -2.72 15.63
N GLY A 148 -2.62 -2.02 15.50
CA GLY A 148 -2.57 -0.78 14.73
C GLY A 148 -3.44 0.34 15.32
N ALA A 149 -3.98 1.20 14.47
CA ALA A 149 -4.87 2.31 14.81
C ALA A 149 -6.32 1.87 15.09
N MET A 150 -6.49 0.91 16.02
CA MET A 150 -7.80 0.47 16.51
C MET A 150 -8.05 0.97 17.94
N GLY A 151 -8.91 1.99 18.09
CA GLY A 151 -9.20 2.60 19.39
C GLY A 151 -10.02 3.89 19.32
N SER A 152 -10.00 4.65 20.42
CA SER A 152 -10.68 5.96 20.52
C SER A 152 -10.00 7.04 19.67
N PRO A 153 -10.68 8.16 19.36
CA PRO A 153 -10.07 9.28 18.63
C PRO A 153 -8.75 9.76 19.26
N ASP A 154 -8.69 9.84 20.59
CA ASP A 154 -7.48 10.27 21.30
C ASP A 154 -6.32 9.27 21.14
N GLN A 155 -6.63 7.96 21.22
CA GLN A 155 -5.64 6.91 21.02
C GLN A 155 -5.12 6.88 19.58
N VAL A 156 -6.02 7.04 18.60
CA VAL A 156 -5.67 7.11 17.17
C VAL A 156 -4.83 8.36 16.87
N ARG A 157 -5.19 9.52 17.44
CA ARG A 157 -4.43 10.77 17.31
C ARG A 157 -3.00 10.60 17.81
N GLU A 158 -2.83 10.06 19.01
CA GLU A 158 -1.51 9.77 19.59
C GLU A 158 -0.73 8.77 18.74
N TYR A 159 -1.40 7.76 18.18
CA TYR A 159 -0.75 6.78 17.29
C TYR A 159 -0.24 7.43 15.99
N PHE A 160 -1.02 8.32 15.38
CA PHE A 160 -0.61 9.06 14.17
C PHE A 160 0.53 10.04 14.44
N ARG A 161 0.46 10.80 15.53
CA ARG A 161 1.52 11.74 15.94
C ARG A 161 2.88 11.05 16.03
N ARG A 162 2.95 9.86 16.60
CA ARG A 162 4.22 9.14 16.77
C ARG A 162 4.86 8.73 15.45
N TYR A 163 4.05 8.35 14.44
CA TYR A 163 4.59 8.08 13.11
C TYR A 163 5.07 9.36 12.42
N GLU A 164 4.30 10.46 12.54
CA GLU A 164 4.69 11.78 12.03
C GLU A 164 6.01 12.25 12.68
N GLU A 165 6.15 12.13 14.00
CA GLU A 165 7.37 12.45 14.76
C GLU A 165 8.58 11.59 14.37
N CYS A 166 8.34 10.37 13.89
CA CYS A 166 9.37 9.49 13.33
C CYS A 166 9.71 9.82 11.87
N GLY A 167 8.99 10.74 11.23
CA GLY A 167 9.22 11.19 9.87
C GLY A 167 8.62 10.27 8.80
N VAL A 168 7.62 9.46 9.15
CA VAL A 168 6.81 8.75 8.15
C VAL A 168 5.97 9.77 7.39
N ASP A 169 6.03 9.73 6.06
CA ASP A 169 5.41 10.76 5.21
C ASP A 169 3.93 10.50 4.95
N LEU A 170 3.51 9.24 5.00
CA LEU A 170 2.14 8.84 4.72
C LEU A 170 1.73 7.65 5.60
N LEU A 171 0.60 7.78 6.29
CA LEU A 171 -0.09 6.64 6.89
C LEU A 171 -1.25 6.20 6.01
N ILE A 172 -1.23 4.92 5.65
CA ILE A 172 -2.30 4.28 4.88
C ILE A 172 -3.16 3.48 5.86
N LEU A 173 -4.45 3.80 5.91
CA LEU A 173 -5.39 3.20 6.85
C LEU A 173 -6.10 2.01 6.20
N SER A 174 -5.79 0.80 6.66
CA SER A 174 -6.43 -0.43 6.22
C SER A 174 -7.62 -0.77 7.11
N SER A 175 -8.84 -0.55 6.59
CA SER A 175 -10.09 -0.79 7.33
C SER A 175 -11.02 -1.81 6.66
N ALA A 176 -11.01 -1.86 5.32
CA ALA A 176 -11.75 -2.86 4.54
C ALA A 176 -11.02 -4.21 4.51
N ALA A 177 -10.90 -4.83 5.68
CA ALA A 177 -10.18 -6.08 5.88
C ALA A 177 -11.14 -7.19 6.35
N GLY A 178 -11.01 -8.38 5.77
CA GLY A 178 -11.84 -9.55 6.11
C GLY A 178 -13.34 -9.28 5.98
N ARG A 179 -14.06 -9.43 7.11
CA ARG A 179 -15.53 -9.25 7.18
C ARG A 179 -15.95 -7.97 7.92
N ASN A 180 -15.08 -6.98 8.04
CA ASN A 180 -15.44 -5.68 8.60
C ASN A 180 -16.64 -5.11 7.81
N ARG A 181 -17.66 -4.61 8.53
CA ARG A 181 -18.88 -4.11 7.89
C ARG A 181 -18.62 -2.76 7.24
N HIS A 182 -19.23 -2.53 6.08
CA HIS A 182 -19.10 -1.25 5.37
C HIS A 182 -19.55 -0.07 6.25
N GLU A 183 -20.68 -0.20 6.94
CA GLU A 183 -21.24 0.82 7.84
C GLU A 183 -20.22 1.20 8.93
N ASP A 184 -19.66 0.21 9.62
CA ASP A 184 -18.66 0.40 10.67
C ASP A 184 -17.41 1.13 10.15
N ILE A 185 -16.95 0.78 8.93
CA ILE A 185 -15.80 1.41 8.27
C ILE A 185 -16.09 2.89 7.97
N MET A 186 -17.26 3.19 7.42
CA MET A 186 -17.64 4.57 7.08
C MET A 186 -17.78 5.42 8.34
N GLU A 187 -18.43 4.92 9.39
CA GLU A 187 -18.52 5.59 10.70
C GLU A 187 -17.13 5.91 11.27
N SER A 188 -16.18 4.97 11.19
CA SER A 188 -14.79 5.20 11.63
C SER A 188 -14.09 6.29 10.83
N PHE A 189 -14.28 6.34 9.51
CA PHE A 189 -13.67 7.38 8.67
C PHE A 189 -14.30 8.76 8.91
N GLU A 190 -15.62 8.85 9.09
CA GLU A 190 -16.29 10.09 9.46
C GLU A 190 -15.77 10.63 10.81
N LEU A 191 -15.64 9.73 11.79
CA LEU A 191 -15.16 10.09 13.12
C LEU A 191 -13.71 10.59 13.10
N VAL A 192 -12.79 9.87 12.44
CA VAL A 192 -11.38 10.28 12.39
C VAL A 192 -11.21 11.58 11.60
N ALA A 193 -11.95 11.75 10.50
CA ALA A 193 -11.92 12.98 9.71
C ALA A 193 -12.35 14.20 10.53
N LYS A 194 -13.36 14.05 11.40
CA LYS A 194 -13.88 15.12 12.25
C LYS A 194 -13.02 15.39 13.48
N GLU A 195 -12.61 14.36 14.21
CA GLU A 195 -12.03 14.50 15.56
C GLU A 195 -10.50 14.40 15.59
N VAL A 196 -9.87 13.85 14.56
CA VAL A 196 -8.42 13.57 14.55
C VAL A 196 -7.69 14.34 13.45
N MET A 197 -8.18 14.28 12.21
CA MET A 197 -7.50 14.87 11.05
C MET A 197 -7.27 16.39 11.08
N PRO A 198 -8.11 17.24 11.71
CA PRO A 198 -7.95 18.70 11.60
C PRO A 198 -6.55 19.21 11.99
N GLU A 199 -5.96 18.68 13.05
CA GLU A 199 -4.63 19.14 13.51
C GLU A 199 -3.46 18.71 12.59
N PHE A 200 -3.63 17.62 11.83
CA PHE A 200 -2.64 17.15 10.86
C PHE A 200 -2.74 17.99 9.59
N ILE A 201 -3.97 18.25 9.13
CA ILE A 201 -4.24 19.11 7.97
C ILE A 201 -3.71 20.53 8.21
N GLU A 202 -3.92 21.10 9.40
CA GLU A 202 -3.49 22.46 9.74
C GLU A 202 -1.97 22.66 9.57
N ARG A 203 -1.17 21.62 9.84
CA ARG A 203 0.30 21.70 9.76
C ARG A 203 0.90 21.07 8.51
N ASP A 204 0.14 20.29 7.75
CA ASP A 204 0.65 19.52 6.59
C ASP A 204 1.30 20.43 5.55
N GLU A 205 0.63 21.52 5.14
CA GLU A 205 1.18 22.43 4.11
C GLU A 205 2.58 22.94 4.48
N ARG A 206 2.78 23.35 5.74
CA ARG A 206 4.07 23.78 6.25
C ARG A 206 5.10 22.64 6.22
N LEU A 207 4.74 21.46 6.72
CA LEU A 207 5.63 20.31 6.79
C LEU A 207 6.05 19.82 5.38
N GLN A 208 5.12 19.84 4.42
CA GLN A 208 5.41 19.52 3.01
C GLN A 208 6.38 20.54 2.40
N ALA A 209 6.20 21.84 2.68
CA ALA A 209 7.10 22.89 2.20
C ALA A 209 8.51 22.76 2.82
N GLU A 210 8.60 22.52 4.13
CA GLU A 210 9.88 22.29 4.83
C GLU A 210 10.61 21.05 4.28
N LYS A 211 9.86 19.96 4.05
CA LYS A 211 10.40 18.76 3.43
C LYS A 211 10.88 19.02 2.01
N ALA A 212 10.08 19.70 1.19
CA ALA A 212 10.44 20.01 -0.20
C ALA A 212 11.75 20.81 -0.25
N ALA A 213 11.88 21.86 0.56
CA ALA A 213 13.11 22.65 0.65
C ALA A 213 14.32 21.83 1.13
N ARG A 214 14.13 20.93 2.11
CA ARG A 214 15.18 20.01 2.57
C ARG A 214 15.61 19.00 1.50
N MET A 215 14.66 18.52 0.68
CA MET A 215 14.89 17.47 -0.32
C MET A 215 15.34 18.00 -1.67
N GLU A 216 15.09 19.26 -2.01
CA GLU A 216 15.51 19.87 -3.29
C GLU A 216 16.98 19.60 -3.65
N PRO A 217 17.99 19.95 -2.82
CA PRO A 217 19.40 19.68 -3.16
C PRO A 217 19.72 18.18 -3.21
N VAL A 218 19.02 17.34 -2.45
CA VAL A 218 19.20 15.88 -2.48
C VAL A 218 18.67 15.31 -3.79
N ILE A 219 17.47 15.74 -4.21
CA ILE A 219 16.83 15.31 -5.44
C ILE A 219 17.67 15.74 -6.64
N GLU A 220 18.19 16.97 -6.66
CA GLU A 220 19.11 17.43 -7.72
C GLU A 220 20.35 16.53 -7.82
N ALA A 221 20.99 16.24 -6.68
CA ALA A 221 22.18 15.38 -6.65
C ALA A 221 21.88 13.94 -7.08
N VAL A 222 20.73 13.38 -6.69
CA VAL A 222 20.28 12.04 -7.07
C VAL A 222 19.96 11.99 -8.57
N MET A 223 19.23 12.97 -9.10
CA MET A 223 18.92 13.06 -10.52
C MET A 223 20.18 13.21 -11.39
N ALA A 224 21.19 13.94 -10.91
CA ALA A 224 22.47 14.08 -11.61
C ALA A 224 23.25 12.76 -11.75
N ARG A 225 22.97 11.74 -10.92
CA ARG A 225 23.58 10.40 -11.01
C ARG A 225 22.89 9.51 -12.05
N LYS A 226 21.75 9.93 -12.60
CA LYS A 226 21.00 9.13 -13.56
C LYS A 226 21.85 8.89 -14.82
N PRO A 227 22.03 7.64 -15.27
CA PRO A 227 22.78 7.36 -16.50
C PRO A 227 22.09 7.99 -17.71
N ALA A 228 22.86 8.64 -18.59
CA ALA A 228 22.34 9.22 -19.83
C ALA A 228 21.69 8.17 -20.76
N SER A 229 22.08 6.90 -20.60
CA SER A 229 21.54 5.76 -21.35
C SER A 229 20.24 5.18 -20.79
N ASP A 230 19.75 5.66 -19.63
CA ASP A 230 18.58 5.08 -18.95
C ASP A 230 17.26 5.35 -19.70
N HIS A 231 17.27 6.34 -20.60
CA HIS A 231 16.18 6.63 -21.52
C HIS A 231 16.66 6.50 -22.96
N PRO A 232 16.86 5.27 -23.47
CA PRO A 232 17.02 5.14 -24.90
C PRO A 232 15.78 5.77 -25.57
N PRO A 233 15.95 6.56 -26.65
CA PRO A 233 14.80 7.07 -27.37
C PRO A 233 13.87 5.91 -27.73
N LEU A 234 12.57 6.10 -27.54
CA LEU A 234 11.58 5.10 -27.93
C LEU A 234 11.85 4.72 -29.38
N ASP A 235 11.94 3.41 -29.64
CA ASP A 235 12.05 2.92 -31.00
C ASP A 235 10.86 3.49 -31.79
N PRO A 236 11.07 4.26 -32.89
CA PRO A 236 9.97 4.81 -33.67
C PRO A 236 9.02 3.73 -34.21
N ASP A 237 9.47 2.47 -34.27
CA ASP A 237 8.68 1.33 -34.69
C ASP A 237 7.99 0.60 -33.50
N TYR A 238 8.20 1.05 -32.26
CA TYR A 238 7.52 0.47 -31.10
C TYR A 238 6.02 0.75 -31.16
N VAL A 239 5.25 -0.32 -31.29
CA VAL A 239 3.79 -0.28 -31.29
C VAL A 239 3.23 -1.17 -30.20
N ILE A 240 2.20 -0.68 -29.49
CA ILE A 240 1.36 -1.49 -28.62
C ILE A 240 0.10 -1.85 -29.41
N PRO A 241 0.05 -3.02 -30.08
CA PRO A 241 -1.10 -3.40 -30.89
C PRO A 241 -2.32 -3.68 -30.01
N ALA A 242 -3.51 -3.32 -30.50
CA ALA A 242 -4.77 -3.76 -29.89
C ALA A 242 -4.85 -5.30 -29.82
N TYR A 243 -5.53 -5.87 -28.82
CA TYR A 243 -5.63 -7.32 -28.64
C TYR A 243 -6.02 -8.09 -29.92
N PRO A 244 -7.01 -7.66 -30.73
CA PRO A 244 -7.31 -8.35 -31.99
C PRO A 244 -6.15 -8.35 -32.99
N ARG A 245 -5.32 -7.30 -33.01
CA ARG A 245 -4.13 -7.23 -33.87
C ARG A 245 -3.03 -8.17 -33.38
N GLN A 246 -2.91 -8.38 -32.07
CA GLN A 246 -2.01 -9.39 -31.50
C GLN A 246 -2.45 -10.79 -31.96
N SER A 247 -3.73 -11.13 -31.80
CA SER A 247 -4.26 -12.42 -32.26
C SER A 247 -4.17 -12.60 -33.79
N ALA A 248 -4.27 -11.52 -34.56
CA ALA A 248 -4.10 -11.54 -36.01
C ALA A 248 -2.65 -11.77 -36.45
N ALA A 249 -1.66 -11.48 -35.61
CA ALA A 249 -0.25 -11.71 -35.93
C ALA A 249 0.09 -13.21 -35.99
N ASP A 250 -0.63 -14.03 -35.21
CA ASP A 250 -0.49 -15.49 -35.20
C ASP A 250 -1.24 -16.18 -36.37
N ASP A 251 -2.09 -15.44 -37.10
CA ASP A 251 -2.79 -15.94 -38.29
C ASP A 251 -1.86 -15.92 -39.52
N ALA A 252 -1.27 -17.07 -39.84
CA ALA A 252 -0.40 -17.25 -41.00
C ALA A 252 -1.05 -16.88 -42.35
N THR A 253 -2.38 -16.81 -42.44
CA THR A 253 -3.09 -16.42 -43.68
C THR A 253 -3.19 -14.91 -43.85
N GLY A 254 -2.97 -14.15 -42.77
CA GLY A 254 -3.15 -12.69 -42.70
C GLY A 254 -4.58 -12.22 -42.95
N LYS A 255 -5.56 -13.14 -42.97
CA LYS A 255 -6.96 -12.84 -43.30
C LYS A 255 -7.57 -11.97 -42.21
N PHE A 256 -7.27 -12.27 -40.95
CA PHE A 256 -7.80 -11.49 -39.84
C PHE A 256 -7.20 -10.08 -39.78
N SER A 257 -5.91 -9.93 -40.07
CA SER A 257 -5.28 -8.60 -40.16
C SER A 257 -5.91 -7.73 -41.25
N ARG A 258 -6.11 -8.29 -42.46
CA ARG A 258 -6.81 -7.59 -43.57
C ARG A 258 -8.25 -7.23 -43.22
N TRP A 259 -8.95 -8.10 -42.50
CA TRP A 259 -10.30 -7.80 -42.03
C TRP A 259 -10.32 -6.64 -41.03
N LEU A 260 -9.35 -6.56 -40.11
CA LEU A 260 -9.21 -5.44 -39.17
C LEU A 260 -8.88 -4.12 -39.89
N ASP A 261 -8.12 -4.15 -41.00
CA ASP A 261 -7.87 -2.97 -41.84
C ASP A 261 -9.15 -2.50 -42.54
N ASP A 262 -9.88 -3.41 -43.20
CA ASP A 262 -11.17 -3.12 -43.84
C ASP A 262 -12.21 -2.60 -42.85
N TYR A 263 -12.26 -3.18 -41.64
CA TYR A 263 -13.13 -2.72 -40.56
C TYR A 263 -12.83 -1.27 -40.16
N ARG A 264 -11.55 -0.91 -39.97
CA ARG A 264 -11.14 0.47 -39.68
C ARG A 264 -11.54 1.42 -40.82
N ASP A 265 -11.26 1.05 -42.06
CA ASP A 265 -11.51 1.90 -43.22
C ASP A 265 -13.01 2.20 -43.42
N LYS A 266 -13.87 1.24 -43.08
CA LYS A 266 -15.33 1.41 -43.07
C LYS A 266 -15.80 2.38 -41.99
N ILE A 267 -15.24 2.29 -40.78
CA ILE A 267 -15.51 3.28 -39.71
C ILE A 267 -15.16 4.69 -40.19
N VAL A 268 -13.98 4.86 -40.78
CA VAL A 268 -13.51 6.18 -41.27
C VAL A 268 -14.45 6.73 -42.35
N ARG A 269 -15.06 5.88 -43.16
CA ARG A 269 -16.06 6.26 -44.18
C ARG A 269 -17.47 6.50 -43.63
N GLY A 270 -17.69 6.30 -42.33
CA GLY A 270 -19.00 6.44 -41.69
C GLY A 270 -19.98 5.30 -42.02
N GLU A 271 -19.47 4.15 -42.45
CA GLU A 271 -20.29 2.95 -42.70
C GLU A 271 -20.72 2.28 -41.38
N ASP A 272 -21.92 1.69 -41.34
CA ASP A 272 -22.38 0.93 -40.17
C ASP A 272 -21.66 -0.43 -40.07
N VAL A 273 -20.79 -0.54 -39.06
CA VAL A 273 -19.99 -1.74 -38.78
C VAL A 273 -20.49 -2.55 -37.58
N SER A 274 -21.63 -2.16 -36.98
CA SER A 274 -22.16 -2.72 -35.71
C SER A 274 -22.50 -4.22 -35.75
N LYS A 275 -22.67 -4.81 -36.94
CA LYS A 275 -23.10 -6.21 -37.11
C LYS A 275 -21.96 -7.24 -37.22
N ARG A 276 -20.69 -6.87 -37.01
CA ARG A 276 -19.54 -7.72 -37.41
C ARG A 276 -18.52 -8.08 -36.32
N LEU A 277 -18.74 -7.66 -35.06
CA LEU A 277 -17.85 -7.97 -33.93
C LEU A 277 -18.35 -9.13 -33.03
N ALA A 278 -19.13 -10.05 -33.60
CA ALA A 278 -19.61 -11.25 -32.91
C ALA A 278 -18.71 -12.46 -33.19
#